data_AF-A0AAU5JTZ6-F1
#
_entry.id   AF-A0AAU5JTZ6-F1
#
_cell.length_a   1.000
_cell.length_b   1.000
_cell.length_c   1.000
_cell.angle_alpha   90.00
_cell.angle_beta   90.00
_cell.angle_gamma   90.00
#
_symmetry.space_group_name_H-M   'P 1'
#
loop_
_entity.id
_entity.type
_entity.pdbx_description
1 polymer ?
#
loop_
_entity_poly.entity_id
_entity_poly.type
_entity_poly.pdbx_seq_one_letter_code
_entity_poly.pdbx_strand_id
1 'polypeptide(L)'
;MRRRHHFHIDYLGHSVSATVQTGHTPVVEVLVDGKETGYATAKHDRPVTVPIELPTDPPTAVFVRATPGPGVPRCLLLATADGEPQVMAPRLY
;
A
#
# COMPACT_ATOMS: atom_id res chain seq x y z
N MET A 1 8.52 18.35 -6.63
CA MET A 1 7.36 17.92 -7.43
C MET A 1 6.66 16.79 -6.70
N ARG A 2 5.34 16.82 -6.60
CA ARG A 2 4.57 15.66 -6.08
C ARG A 2 4.35 14.69 -7.23
N ARG A 3 4.69 13.42 -7.06
CA ARG A 3 4.42 12.36 -8.04
C ARG A 3 3.54 11.31 -7.39
N ARG A 4 2.48 10.90 -8.07
CA ARG A 4 1.60 9.81 -7.64
C ARG A 4 2.07 8.53 -8.32
N HIS A 5 2.17 7.47 -7.54
CA HIS A 5 2.54 6.15 -8.00
C HIS A 5 1.49 5.18 -7.54
N HIS A 6 0.99 4.38 -8.48
CA HIS A 6 -0.07 3.42 -8.20
C HIS A 6 0.52 2.03 -8.19
N PHE A 7 0.08 1.23 -7.24
CA PHE A 7 0.48 -0.15 -7.06
C PHE A 7 -0.76 -1.01 -6.92
N HIS A 8 -0.65 -2.26 -7.35
CA HIS A 8 -1.78 -3.17 -7.31
C HIS A 8 -1.29 -4.61 -7.13
N ILE A 9 -2.07 -5.38 -6.37
CA ILE A 9 -1.92 -6.83 -6.23
C ILE A 9 -3.30 -7.45 -6.00
N ASP A 10 -3.52 -8.64 -6.56
CA ASP A 10 -4.65 -9.48 -6.21
C ASP A 10 -4.23 -10.40 -5.06
N TYR A 11 -4.92 -10.33 -3.93
CA TYR A 11 -4.60 -11.13 -2.75
C TYR A 11 -5.87 -11.70 -2.13
N LEU A 12 -5.87 -13.01 -1.88
CA LEU A 12 -7.04 -13.77 -1.39
C LEU A 12 -8.35 -13.53 -2.18
N GLY A 13 -8.24 -13.25 -3.48
CA GLY A 13 -9.39 -12.97 -4.34
C GLY A 13 -9.90 -11.53 -4.28
N HIS A 14 -9.23 -10.65 -3.54
CA HIS A 14 -9.54 -9.22 -3.45
C HIS A 14 -8.48 -8.38 -4.15
N SER A 15 -8.94 -7.31 -4.82
CA SER A 15 -8.06 -6.37 -5.50
C SER A 15 -7.56 -5.34 -4.48
N VAL A 16 -6.28 -5.37 -4.15
CA VAL A 16 -5.64 -4.39 -3.27
C VAL A 16 -4.84 -3.40 -4.10
N SER A 17 -5.20 -2.12 -4.02
CA SER A 17 -4.51 -1.02 -4.70
C SER A 17 -3.95 -0.05 -3.68
N ALA A 18 -2.72 0.43 -3.91
CA ALA A 18 -2.09 1.44 -3.08
C ALA A 18 -1.61 2.61 -3.93
N THR A 19 -1.95 3.83 -3.51
CA THR A 19 -1.48 5.07 -4.12
C THR A 19 -0.46 5.72 -3.20
N VAL A 20 0.78 5.86 -3.68
CA VAL A 20 1.85 6.58 -2.97
C VAL A 20 2.09 7.92 -3.65
N GLN A 21 1.72 8.99 -2.97
CA GLN A 21 2.05 10.35 -3.37
C GLN A 21 3.37 10.76 -2.72
N THR A 22 4.44 10.88 -3.50
CA THR A 22 5.75 11.33 -3.02
C THR A 22 5.82 12.86 -2.90
N GLY A 23 6.69 13.36 -2.03
CA GLY A 23 6.83 14.79 -1.73
C GLY A 23 7.42 15.03 -0.33
N HIS A 24 7.28 16.24 0.20
CA HIS A 24 7.78 16.58 1.55
C HIS A 24 7.10 15.77 2.66
N THR A 25 5.81 15.52 2.51
CA THR A 25 5.02 14.62 3.35
C THR A 25 4.38 13.58 2.44
N PRO A 26 5.00 12.40 2.26
CA PRO A 26 4.40 11.37 1.44
C PRO A 26 3.10 10.88 2.05
N VAL A 27 2.14 10.58 1.17
CA VAL A 27 0.82 10.09 1.55
C VAL A 27 0.61 8.73 0.88
N VAL A 28 0.05 7.80 1.64
CA VAL A 28 -0.26 6.45 1.20
C VAL A 28 -1.73 6.20 1.45
N GLU A 29 -2.45 5.93 0.38
CA GLU A 29 -3.86 5.56 0.38
C GLU A 29 -3.98 4.12 -0.11
N VAL A 30 -4.80 3.32 0.57
CA VAL A 30 -4.99 1.91 0.25
C VAL A 30 -6.47 1.62 0.06
N LEU A 31 -6.77 0.98 -1.07
CA LEU A 31 -8.11 0.61 -1.51
C LEU A 31 -8.18 -0.92 -1.60
N VAL A 32 -9.25 -1.51 -1.07
CA VAL A 32 -9.60 -2.92 -1.25
C VAL A 32 -10.90 -2.96 -2.04
N ASP A 33 -10.90 -3.63 -3.18
CA ASP A 33 -12.04 -3.71 -4.12
C ASP A 33 -12.59 -2.33 -4.51
N GLY A 34 -11.71 -1.33 -4.57
CA GLY A 34 -12.05 0.06 -4.90
C GLY A 34 -12.60 0.90 -3.74
N LYS A 35 -12.70 0.34 -2.52
CA LYS A 35 -13.09 1.06 -1.31
C LYS A 35 -11.87 1.41 -0.46
N GLU A 36 -11.79 2.64 0.03
CA GLU A 36 -10.70 3.04 0.92
C GLU A 36 -10.79 2.24 2.23
N THR A 37 -9.69 1.60 2.60
CA THR A 37 -9.56 0.80 3.83
C THR A 37 -8.40 1.27 4.70
N GLY A 38 -7.45 2.04 4.14
CA GLY A 38 -6.30 2.52 4.90
C GLY A 38 -5.73 3.82 4.33
N TYR A 39 -5.26 4.66 5.24
CA TYR A 39 -4.62 5.93 4.92
C TYR A 39 -3.49 6.19 5.92
N ALA A 40 -2.31 6.58 5.43
CA ALA A 40 -1.21 7.00 6.28
C ALA A 40 -0.36 8.09 5.64
N THR A 41 0.32 8.85 6.49
CA THR A 41 1.35 9.80 6.08
C THR A 41 2.71 9.33 6.55
N ALA A 42 3.72 9.44 5.69
CA ALA A 42 5.10 9.16 6.03
C ALA A 42 5.85 10.47 6.32
N LYS A 43 6.90 10.38 7.13
CA LYS A 43 7.87 11.46 7.28
C LYS A 43 9.07 11.19 6.36
N HIS A 44 9.22 12.05 5.36
CA HIS A 44 10.31 11.97 4.38
C HIS A 44 10.31 10.59 3.70
N ASP A 45 11.48 10.00 3.46
CA ASP A 45 11.62 8.74 2.73
C ASP A 45 11.44 7.49 3.59
N ARG A 46 10.95 7.63 4.83
CA ARG A 46 10.79 6.48 5.74
C ARG A 46 9.65 5.57 5.27
N PRO A 47 9.83 4.24 5.33
CA PRO A 47 8.73 3.31 5.13
C PRO A 47 7.59 3.57 6.11
N VAL A 48 6.36 3.40 5.64
CA VAL A 48 5.14 3.44 6.45
C VAL A 48 4.33 2.18 6.21
N THR A 49 3.79 1.63 7.29
CA THR A 49 2.93 0.44 7.25
C THR A 49 1.49 0.87 7.53
N VAL A 50 0.58 0.51 6.64
CA VAL A 50 -0.85 0.81 6.71
C VAL A 50 -1.60 -0.49 6.97
N PRO A 51 -2.23 -0.66 8.14
CA PRO A 51 -3.11 -1.80 8.38
C PRO A 51 -4.38 -1.65 7.52
N ILE A 52 -4.80 -2.74 6.89
CA ILE A 52 -6.05 -2.83 6.14
C ILE A 52 -6.74 -4.15 6.42
N GLU A 53 -8.04 -4.22 6.17
CA GLU A 53 -8.83 -5.43 6.34
C GLU A 53 -9.44 -5.84 5.00
N LEU A 54 -9.32 -7.12 4.68
CA LEU A 54 -9.93 -7.71 3.50
C LEU A 54 -11.32 -8.25 3.87
N PRO A 55 -12.33 -8.04 3.00
CA PRO A 55 -13.70 -8.49 3.22
C PRO A 55 -13.87 -10.00 2.93
N THR A 56 -13.01 -10.81 3.53
CA THR A 56 -13.11 -12.27 3.59
C THR A 56 -14.04 -12.70 4.74
N ASP A 57 -14.44 -13.97 4.78
CA ASP A 57 -15.17 -14.55 5.91
C ASP A 57 -14.31 -15.66 6.57
N PRO A 58 -13.73 -15.43 7.76
CA PRO A 58 -13.74 -14.19 8.56
C PRO A 58 -12.88 -13.06 7.94
N PRO A 59 -13.06 -11.78 8.34
CA PRO A 59 -12.25 -10.67 7.85
C PRO A 59 -10.76 -10.89 8.10
N THR A 60 -9.93 -10.70 7.07
CA THR A 60 -8.48 -10.92 7.16
C THR A 60 -7.74 -9.60 7.27
N ALA A 61 -7.07 -9.38 8.40
CA ALA A 61 -6.18 -8.24 8.57
C ALA A 61 -4.87 -8.47 7.81
N VAL A 62 -4.48 -7.50 6.98
CA VAL A 62 -3.19 -7.48 6.27
C VAL A 62 -2.57 -6.09 6.37
N PHE A 63 -1.32 -5.95 5.97
CA PHE A 63 -0.60 -4.67 6.05
C PHE A 63 -0.01 -4.30 4.71
N VAL A 64 -0.13 -3.03 4.33
CA VAL A 64 0.58 -2.48 3.17
C VAL A 64 1.77 -1.66 3.65
N ARG A 65 2.97 -2.11 3.31
CA ARG A 65 4.21 -1.37 3.57
C ARG A 65 4.64 -0.60 2.34
N ALA A 66 4.50 0.71 2.40
CA ALA A 66 4.94 1.63 1.36
C ALA A 66 6.29 2.26 1.73
N THR A 67 7.23 2.25 0.80
CA THR A 67 8.53 2.92 0.92
C THR A 67 8.58 4.03 -0.12
N PRO A 68 8.42 5.31 0.28
CA PRO A 68 8.41 6.43 -0.66
C PRO A 68 9.74 6.57 -1.41
N GLY A 69 10.87 6.55 -0.69
CA GLY A 69 12.23 6.60 -1.23
C GLY A 69 12.55 7.83 -2.10
N PRO A 70 13.84 8.15 -2.33
CA PRO A 70 14.23 9.23 -3.25
C PRO A 70 14.04 8.87 -4.75
N GLY A 71 13.40 7.74 -5.07
CA GLY A 71 13.29 7.19 -6.43
C GLY A 71 11.89 6.68 -6.75
N VAL A 72 11.80 5.52 -7.43
CA VAL A 72 10.51 4.84 -7.65
C VAL A 72 10.07 4.21 -6.33
N PRO A 73 8.91 4.60 -5.77
CA PRO A 73 8.43 4.01 -4.53
C PRO A 73 8.19 2.51 -4.70
N ARG A 74 8.16 1.79 -3.58
CA ARG A 74 7.84 0.37 -3.53
C ARG A 74 6.70 0.15 -2.57
N CYS A 75 5.73 -0.67 -2.96
CA CYS A 75 4.68 -1.16 -2.07
C CYS A 75 4.76 -2.67 -1.96
N LEU A 76 4.61 -3.14 -0.73
CA LEU A 76 4.58 -4.55 -0.38
C LEU A 76 3.31 -4.81 0.41
N LEU A 77 2.66 -5.94 0.16
CA LEU A 77 1.59 -6.47 0.99
C LEU A 77 2.17 -7.53 1.93
N LEU A 78 1.85 -7.43 3.21
CA LEU A 78 2.28 -8.33 4.26
C LEU A 78 1.02 -9.03 4.82
N ALA A 79 0.97 -10.35 4.74
CA ALA A 79 -0.14 -11.14 5.29
C ALA A 79 -0.27 -10.99 6.81
N THR A 80 0.85 -10.78 7.49
CA THR A 80 0.98 -10.48 8.92
C THR A 80 2.12 -9.48 9.11
N ALA A 81 2.26 -8.84 10.27
CA ALA A 81 3.32 -7.85 10.50
C ALA A 81 4.74 -8.39 10.24
N ASP A 82 4.96 -9.68 10.49
CA ASP A 82 6.22 -10.41 10.28
C ASP A 82 6.15 -11.41 9.10
N GLY A 83 5.09 -11.33 8.29
CA GLY A 83 4.83 -12.28 7.20
C GLY A 83 5.69 -12.04 5.97
N GLU A 84 5.71 -13.03 5.08
CA GLU A 84 6.40 -12.94 3.80
C GLU A 84 5.84 -11.79 2.94
N PRO A 85 6.67 -10.82 2.53
CA PRO A 85 6.23 -9.68 1.74
C PRO A 85 5.93 -10.06 0.30
N GLN A 86 4.73 -9.73 -0.16
CA GLN A 86 4.34 -9.82 -1.57
C GLN A 86 4.51 -8.47 -2.26
N VAL A 87 5.18 -8.46 -3.40
CA VAL A 87 5.43 -7.23 -4.16
C VAL A 87 4.15 -6.79 -4.85
N MET A 88 3.70 -5.56 -4.60
CA MET A 88 2.64 -4.94 -5.37
C MET A 88 3.21 -4.40 -6.68
N ALA A 89 2.62 -4.78 -7.81
CA ALA A 89 3.11 -4.36 -9.12
C ALA A 89 2.81 -2.86 -9.34
N PRO A 90 3.78 -2.05 -9.79
CA PRO A 90 3.51 -0.67 -10.17
C PRO A 90 2.63 -0.62 -11.41
N ARG A 91 1.62 0.23 -11.40
CA ARG A 91 0.76 0.53 -12.56
C ARG A 91 0.99 1.97 -13.01
N LEU A 92 1.23 2.12 -14.31
CA LEU A 92 1.19 3.41 -14.99
C LEU A 92 -0.26 3.67 -15.36
N TYR A 93 -0.82 4.76 -14.83
CA TYR A 93 -2.11 5.31 -15.24
C TYR A 93 -1.87 6.55 -16.10
#